data_AF-A0A3D3NYX5-F1
#
_entry.id   AF-A0A3D3NYX5-F1
#
_cell.length_a   1.000
_cell.length_b   1.000
_cell.length_c   1.000
_cell.angle_alpha   90.00
_cell.angle_beta   90.00
_cell.angle_gamma   90.00
#
_symmetry.space_group_name_H-M   'P 1'
#
loop_
_entity.id
_entity.type
_entity.pdbx_description
1 polymer ?
#
loop_
_entity_poly.entity_id
_entity_poly.type
_entity_poly.pdbx_seq_one_letter_code
_entity_poly.pdbx_strand_id
1 'polypeptide(L)'
;SSDLVVINYEGARIPINYITDDRLREAVYQLLIRWGLNSDEAGVASESLADWVDRDDDVRANGAESAFYQQQGINDMPRQAGFIDVDEMLLVRGMGVVDRLKPDWREFFSVYGDGTIDLRTAFKDTLIAVTGASESDVTNYISRRDGADGIPGTEDDQRISDSEAYRLLGLSGDRGRALSSILTSEDSVRRITSTGYVGEKRAQIIVVARRGEDRSLTYLARIEE
;
A
#
# COMPACT_ATOMS: atom_id res chain seq x y z
N SER A 1 16.41 -26.20 14.59
CA SER A 1 16.12 -25.06 13.72
C SER A 1 14.72 -25.28 13.19
N SER A 2 13.89 -24.25 13.25
CA SER A 2 12.51 -24.27 12.75
C SER A 2 12.38 -23.11 11.79
N ASP A 3 11.74 -23.34 10.65
CA ASP A 3 11.50 -22.33 9.63
C ASP A 3 9.98 -22.16 9.47
N LEU A 4 9.53 -20.91 9.47
CA LEU A 4 8.16 -20.53 9.19
C LEU A 4 8.14 -19.75 7.88
N VAL A 5 7.37 -20.22 6.91
CA VAL A 5 7.13 -19.51 5.65
C VAL A 5 5.71 -18.99 5.66
N VAL A 6 5.57 -17.68 5.50
CA VAL A 6 4.29 -16.97 5.37
C VAL A 6 4.24 -16.31 3.99
N ILE A 7 3.16 -16.54 3.26
CA ILE A 7 2.88 -15.78 2.04
C ILE A 7 2.08 -14.55 2.47
N ASN A 8 2.71 -13.39 2.35
CA ASN A 8 2.08 -12.09 2.51
C ASN A 8 1.58 -11.59 1.15
N TYR A 9 0.51 -10.80 1.17
CA TYR A 9 -0.11 -10.30 -0.05
C TYR A 9 0.41 -8.88 -0.34
N GLU A 10 1.21 -8.74 -1.38
CA GLU A 10 1.75 -7.43 -1.77
C GLU A 10 0.63 -6.49 -2.22
N GLY A 11 -0.38 -7.01 -2.92
CA GLY A 11 -1.58 -6.30 -3.32
C GLY A 11 -2.47 -5.84 -2.17
N ALA A 12 -2.17 -6.21 -0.92
CA ALA A 12 -2.82 -5.60 0.24
C ALA A 12 -2.37 -4.14 0.50
N ARG A 13 -1.27 -3.71 -0.13
CA ARG A 13 -0.60 -2.43 0.11
C ARG A 13 -0.88 -1.42 -1.00
N ILE A 14 -0.82 -0.14 -0.67
CA ILE A 14 -0.98 0.95 -1.64
C ILE A 14 0.26 0.99 -2.54
N PRO A 15 0.11 0.90 -3.88
CA PRO A 15 1.22 0.96 -4.82
C PRO A 15 1.71 2.41 -4.95
N ILE A 16 2.67 2.81 -4.11
CA ILE A 16 3.05 4.22 -3.93
C ILE A 16 3.58 4.89 -5.21
N ASN A 17 4.21 4.13 -6.09
CA ASN A 17 4.70 4.62 -7.39
C ASN A 17 3.59 4.98 -8.40
N TYR A 18 2.32 4.82 -8.01
CA TYR A 18 1.15 5.21 -8.79
C TYR A 18 0.34 6.32 -8.10
N ILE A 19 0.88 6.95 -7.04
CA ILE A 19 0.19 8.01 -6.28
C ILE A 19 -0.07 9.29 -7.12
N THR A 20 0.49 9.41 -8.32
CA THR A 20 0.11 10.48 -9.26
C THR A 20 -1.33 10.33 -9.76
N ASP A 21 -1.95 9.15 -9.62
CA ASP A 21 -3.38 8.96 -9.74
C ASP A 21 -4.12 9.60 -8.56
N ASP A 22 -5.03 10.54 -8.85
CA ASP A 22 -5.78 11.28 -7.83
C ASP A 22 -6.53 10.38 -6.85
N ARG A 23 -6.99 9.21 -7.29
CA ARG A 23 -7.73 8.27 -6.42
C ARG A 23 -6.79 7.59 -5.42
N LEU A 24 -5.58 7.24 -5.85
CA LEU A 24 -4.55 6.71 -4.96
C LEU A 24 -4.02 7.78 -4.02
N ARG A 25 -3.82 9.01 -4.51
CA ARG A 25 -3.45 10.16 -3.67
C ARG A 25 -4.48 10.45 -2.60
N GLU A 26 -5.75 10.47 -2.96
CA GLU A 26 -6.86 10.62 -2.00
C GLU A 26 -6.89 9.47 -1.00
N ALA A 27 -6.67 8.22 -1.44
CA ALA A 27 -6.56 7.08 -0.54
C ALA A 27 -5.41 7.25 0.46
N VAL A 28 -4.24 7.73 0.03
CA VAL A 28 -3.12 8.03 0.94
C VAL A 28 -3.50 9.15 1.90
N TYR A 29 -4.07 10.25 1.41
CA TYR A 29 -4.55 11.34 2.27
C TYR A 29 -5.51 10.83 3.36
N GLN A 30 -6.54 10.07 2.98
CA GLN A 30 -7.51 9.52 3.93
C GLN A 30 -6.87 8.54 4.91
N LEU A 31 -5.91 7.72 4.47
CA LEU A 31 -5.18 6.81 5.34
C LEU A 31 -4.38 7.58 6.42
N LEU A 32 -3.72 8.67 6.02
CA LEU A 32 -2.97 9.53 6.94
C LEU A 32 -3.89 10.21 7.96
N ILE A 33 -5.06 10.71 7.55
CA ILE A 33 -6.08 11.23 8.47
C ILE A 33 -6.50 10.17 9.49
N ARG A 34 -6.69 8.92 9.06
CA ARG A 34 -7.04 7.82 9.98
C ARG A 34 -5.93 7.50 10.97
N TRP A 35 -4.67 7.70 10.60
CA TRP A 35 -3.53 7.58 11.52
C TRP A 35 -3.38 8.76 12.48
N GLY A 36 -4.27 9.75 12.39
CA GLY A 36 -4.35 10.86 13.33
C GLY A 36 -3.65 12.14 12.87
N LEU A 37 -3.19 12.20 11.61
CA LEU A 37 -2.72 13.45 11.03
C LEU A 37 -3.91 14.41 10.86
N ASN A 38 -3.66 15.71 11.03
CA ASN A 38 -4.65 16.71 10.64
C ASN A 38 -4.66 16.92 9.11
N SER A 39 -5.66 17.67 8.61
CA SER A 39 -5.83 17.92 7.16
C SER A 39 -4.60 18.50 6.49
N ASP A 40 -3.91 19.43 7.15
CA ASP A 40 -2.78 20.14 6.57
C ASP A 40 -1.56 19.22 6.52
N GLU A 41 -1.30 18.46 7.58
CA GLU A 41 -0.22 17.47 7.62
C GLU A 41 -0.42 16.35 6.60
N ALA A 42 -1.63 15.82 6.49
CA ALA A 42 -1.96 14.79 5.51
C ALA A 42 -1.88 15.32 4.07
N GLY A 43 -2.32 16.56 3.83
CA GLY A 43 -2.20 17.24 2.54
C GLY A 43 -0.74 17.41 2.12
N VAL A 44 0.11 17.92 3.02
CA VAL A 44 1.55 18.07 2.78
C VAL A 44 2.20 16.73 2.41
N ALA A 45 1.97 15.69 3.21
CA ALA A 45 2.60 14.39 2.97
C ALA A 45 2.11 13.73 1.67
N SER A 46 0.79 13.68 1.45
CA SER A 46 0.22 13.03 0.25
C SER A 46 0.57 13.75 -1.06
N GLU A 47 0.59 15.08 -1.08
CA GLU A 47 1.00 15.83 -2.26
C GLU A 47 2.50 15.77 -2.50
N SER A 48 3.33 15.88 -1.44
CA SER A 48 4.79 15.76 -1.58
C SER A 48 5.22 14.36 -2.02
N LEU A 49 4.48 13.31 -1.64
CA LEU A 49 4.67 11.94 -2.14
C LEU A 49 4.37 11.85 -3.65
N ALA A 50 3.42 12.63 -4.16
CA ALA A 50 3.09 12.66 -5.59
C ALA A 50 4.09 13.47 -6.41
N ASP A 51 4.52 14.63 -5.93
CA ASP A 51 5.62 15.42 -6.49
C ASP A 51 6.89 14.55 -6.59
N TRP A 52 7.20 13.77 -5.54
CA TRP A 52 8.35 12.85 -5.58
C TRP A 52 8.31 11.79 -6.69
N VAL A 53 7.10 11.38 -7.11
CA VAL A 53 6.89 10.25 -8.03
C VAL A 53 6.73 10.70 -9.48
N ASP A 54 6.21 11.90 -9.72
CA ASP A 54 5.98 12.35 -11.09
C ASP A 54 7.30 12.69 -11.83
N ARG A 55 7.17 13.25 -13.04
CA ARG A 55 8.29 13.38 -13.99
C ARG A 55 8.62 14.83 -14.33
N ASP A 56 7.96 15.78 -13.70
CA ASP A 56 8.18 17.20 -13.92
C ASP A 56 8.84 17.83 -12.69
N ASP A 57 8.75 19.13 -12.48
CA ASP A 57 9.29 19.82 -11.29
C ASP A 57 8.25 20.87 -10.84
N ASP A 58 6.97 20.64 -11.20
CA ASP A 58 5.85 21.53 -10.92
C ASP A 58 5.26 21.21 -9.55
N VAL A 59 5.44 22.13 -8.61
CA VAL A 59 5.01 21.95 -7.22
C VAL A 59 3.49 21.98 -7.08
N ARG A 60 2.90 20.94 -6.47
CA ARG A 60 1.49 20.95 -6.04
C ARG A 60 1.29 21.90 -4.86
N ALA A 61 0.03 22.26 -4.57
CA ALA A 61 -0.30 23.30 -3.57
C ALA A 61 0.39 23.12 -2.21
N ASN A 62 0.49 21.88 -1.73
CA ASN A 62 1.15 21.48 -0.48
C ASN A 62 2.40 20.60 -0.72
N GLY A 63 2.78 20.41 -1.97
CA GLY A 63 3.85 19.52 -2.40
C GLY A 63 5.26 20.05 -2.14
N ALA A 64 6.24 19.38 -2.72
CA ALA A 64 7.65 19.70 -2.59
C ALA A 64 8.44 19.10 -3.75
N GLU A 65 9.17 19.97 -4.45
CA GLU A 65 10.05 19.61 -5.56
C GLU A 65 11.50 20.00 -5.28
N SER A 66 12.36 19.97 -6.29
CA SER A 66 13.80 20.17 -6.19
C SER A 66 14.21 21.40 -5.37
N ALA A 67 13.53 22.53 -5.57
CA ALA A 67 13.80 23.76 -4.84
C ALA A 67 13.60 23.62 -3.31
N PHE A 68 12.63 22.83 -2.86
CA PHE A 68 12.40 22.57 -1.44
C PHE A 68 13.53 21.72 -0.85
N TYR A 69 13.88 20.61 -1.51
CA TYR A 69 14.87 19.67 -0.99
C TYR A 69 16.29 20.27 -0.99
N GLN A 70 16.64 21.06 -2.01
CA GLN A 70 17.90 21.80 -2.05
C GLN A 70 18.06 22.76 -0.86
N GLN A 71 16.97 23.45 -0.46
CA GLN A 71 17.00 24.31 0.73
C GLN A 71 17.18 23.53 2.03
N GLN A 72 16.80 22.24 2.05
CA GLN A 72 17.06 21.33 3.17
C GLN A 72 18.44 20.65 3.08
N GLY A 73 19.27 21.02 2.11
CA GLY A 73 20.60 20.43 1.89
C GLY A 73 20.59 19.07 1.20
N ILE A 74 19.44 18.66 0.64
CA ILE A 74 19.27 17.42 -0.12
C ILE A 74 19.32 17.78 -1.60
N ASN A 75 20.49 17.59 -2.22
CA ASN A 75 20.68 17.87 -3.63
C ASN A 75 20.19 16.71 -4.50
N ASP A 76 19.90 17.00 -5.77
CA ASP A 76 19.53 16.02 -6.80
C ASP A 76 18.30 15.15 -6.45
N MET A 77 17.37 15.72 -5.66
CA MET A 77 16.10 15.11 -5.26
C MET A 77 14.93 16.07 -5.51
N PRO A 78 13.71 15.57 -5.80
CA PRO A 78 13.40 14.16 -6.08
C PRO A 78 14.02 13.67 -7.40
N ARG A 79 14.11 12.35 -7.58
CA ARG A 79 14.73 11.75 -8.79
C ARG A 79 13.83 11.77 -10.02
N GLN A 80 12.57 12.16 -9.88
CA GLN A 80 11.55 12.13 -10.93
C GLN A 80 11.38 10.74 -11.57
N ALA A 81 11.48 9.71 -10.74
CA ALA A 81 11.49 8.30 -11.16
C ALA A 81 10.79 7.34 -10.17
N GLY A 82 10.06 7.88 -9.20
CA GLY A 82 9.45 7.09 -8.13
C GLY A 82 10.45 6.51 -7.12
N PHE A 83 9.91 5.72 -6.20
CA PHE A 83 10.61 5.04 -5.12
C PHE A 83 11.17 3.70 -5.58
N ILE A 84 12.43 3.43 -5.21
CA ILE A 84 13.09 2.14 -5.40
C ILE A 84 12.97 1.30 -4.12
N ASP A 85 12.94 1.97 -2.97
CA ASP A 85 12.75 1.40 -1.65
C ASP A 85 11.65 2.18 -0.92
N VAL A 86 10.85 1.49 -0.11
CA VAL A 86 9.83 2.12 0.74
C VAL A 86 10.50 3.11 1.72
N ASP A 87 11.71 2.82 2.19
CA ASP A 87 12.45 3.70 3.11
C ASP A 87 12.74 5.09 2.55
N GLU A 88 12.84 5.23 1.22
CA GLU A 88 13.04 6.53 0.57
C GLU A 88 11.88 7.49 0.83
N MET A 89 10.68 6.98 1.15
CA MET A 89 9.55 7.82 1.54
C MET A 89 9.86 8.69 2.77
N LEU A 90 10.79 8.29 3.66
CA LEU A 90 11.18 9.14 4.81
C LEU A 90 11.83 10.46 4.40
N LEU A 91 12.41 10.54 3.20
CA LEU A 91 13.01 11.78 2.70
C LEU A 91 11.94 12.82 2.30
N VAL A 92 10.71 12.36 2.06
CA VAL A 92 9.63 13.18 1.55
C VAL A 92 9.11 14.11 2.63
N ARG A 93 8.85 15.36 2.25
CA ARG A 93 8.25 16.36 3.14
C ARG A 93 6.97 15.81 3.77
N GLY A 94 6.88 15.90 5.10
CA GLY A 94 5.72 15.43 5.89
C GLY A 94 5.82 13.99 6.40
N MET A 95 6.63 13.12 5.76
CA MET A 95 6.73 11.72 6.18
C MET A 95 7.39 11.52 7.55
N GLY A 96 8.19 12.47 8.04
CA GLY A 96 8.68 12.47 9.42
C GLY A 96 7.58 12.66 10.49
N VAL A 97 6.43 13.24 10.14
CA VAL A 97 5.25 13.27 11.03
C VAL A 97 4.56 11.91 11.02
N VAL A 98 4.38 11.33 9.82
CA VAL A 98 3.82 9.99 9.62
C VAL A 98 4.61 8.94 10.41
N ASP A 99 5.94 8.95 10.31
CA ASP A 99 6.82 7.99 10.99
C ASP A 99 6.69 8.02 12.51
N ARG A 100 6.51 9.21 13.10
CA ARG A 100 6.32 9.36 14.55
C ARG A 100 4.95 8.88 15.03
N LEU A 101 3.91 9.07 14.22
CA LEU A 101 2.53 8.70 14.58
C LEU A 101 2.23 7.23 14.30
N LYS A 102 2.81 6.68 13.23
CA LYS A 102 2.55 5.32 12.75
C LYS A 102 3.86 4.62 12.39
N PRO A 103 4.65 4.13 13.36
CA PRO A 103 5.98 3.55 13.10
C PRO A 103 6.01 2.36 12.12
N ASP A 104 4.89 1.67 11.95
CA ASP A 104 4.68 0.55 11.02
C ASP A 104 4.05 0.98 9.69
N TRP A 105 4.10 2.27 9.32
CA TRP A 105 3.53 2.80 8.07
C TRP A 105 4.03 2.05 6.82
N ARG A 106 5.27 1.54 6.86
CA ARG A 106 5.90 0.76 5.78
C ARG A 106 5.07 -0.45 5.36
N GLU A 107 4.34 -1.06 6.29
CA GLU A 107 3.50 -2.23 6.00
C GLU A 107 2.31 -1.93 5.09
N PHE A 108 1.98 -0.65 4.88
CA PHE A 108 0.83 -0.21 4.09
C PHE A 108 1.18 0.19 2.66
N PHE A 109 2.47 0.25 2.30
CA PHE A 109 2.92 0.72 0.98
C PHE A 109 3.76 -0.32 0.24
N SER A 110 3.66 -0.31 -1.08
CA SER A 110 4.48 -1.13 -1.96
C SER A 110 5.08 -0.28 -3.08
N VAL A 111 6.39 -0.45 -3.31
CA VAL A 111 7.08 0.09 -4.50
C VAL A 111 6.99 -0.86 -5.71
N TYR A 112 6.47 -2.08 -5.52
CA TYR A 112 6.43 -3.17 -6.51
C TYR A 112 5.04 -3.43 -7.11
N GLY A 113 4.00 -2.83 -6.53
CA GLY A 113 2.61 -3.00 -6.97
C GLY A 113 2.39 -2.54 -8.42
N ASP A 114 1.27 -2.96 -9.00
CA ASP A 114 0.92 -2.73 -10.42
C ASP A 114 -0.09 -1.59 -10.63
N GLY A 115 -0.32 -0.78 -9.60
CA GLY A 115 -1.30 0.31 -9.60
C GLY A 115 -2.67 -0.11 -9.07
N THR A 116 -2.86 -1.38 -8.71
CA THR A 116 -4.10 -1.88 -8.11
C THR A 116 -3.94 -2.32 -6.66
N ILE A 117 -5.06 -2.35 -5.92
CA ILE A 117 -5.16 -2.85 -4.56
C ILE A 117 -6.13 -4.04 -4.55
N ASP A 118 -5.70 -5.18 -4.02
CA ASP A 118 -6.46 -6.42 -3.98
C ASP A 118 -7.42 -6.43 -2.78
N LEU A 119 -8.72 -6.35 -3.08
CA LEU A 119 -9.77 -6.36 -2.07
C LEU A 119 -9.78 -7.65 -1.23
N ARG A 120 -9.30 -8.77 -1.77
CA ARG A 120 -9.25 -10.05 -1.05
C ARG A 120 -8.18 -10.07 0.03
N THR A 121 -7.25 -9.13 0.02
CA THR A 121 -6.09 -9.17 0.92
C THR A 121 -5.82 -7.85 1.63
N ALA A 122 -6.35 -6.74 1.13
CA ALA A 122 -6.16 -5.41 1.70
C ALA A 122 -6.55 -5.32 3.18
N PHE A 123 -5.75 -4.59 3.95
CA PHE A 123 -5.99 -4.36 5.37
C PHE A 123 -7.22 -3.48 5.59
N LYS A 124 -7.80 -3.51 6.80
CA LYS A 124 -8.98 -2.73 7.16
C LYS A 124 -8.82 -1.24 6.84
N ASP A 125 -7.75 -0.61 7.31
CA ASP A 125 -7.54 0.82 7.07
C ASP A 125 -7.29 1.15 5.60
N THR A 126 -6.57 0.28 4.88
CA THR A 126 -6.38 0.42 3.42
C THR A 126 -7.71 0.32 2.67
N LEU A 127 -8.57 -0.64 3.03
CA LEU A 127 -9.91 -0.78 2.45
C LEU A 127 -10.74 0.47 2.72
N ILE A 128 -10.79 0.96 3.96
CA ILE A 128 -11.53 2.17 4.29
C ILE A 128 -11.00 3.36 3.48
N ALA A 129 -9.68 3.53 3.42
CA ALA A 129 -9.05 4.66 2.75
C ALA A 129 -9.27 4.64 1.23
N VAL A 130 -9.08 3.50 0.56
CA VAL A 130 -9.21 3.41 -0.91
C VAL A 130 -10.67 3.40 -1.37
N THR A 131 -11.57 2.77 -0.60
CA THR A 131 -12.97 2.64 -1.00
C THR A 131 -13.82 3.80 -0.50
N GLY A 132 -13.42 4.43 0.62
CA GLY A 132 -14.23 5.35 1.44
C GLY A 132 -15.47 4.69 2.05
N ALA A 133 -15.52 3.36 2.10
CA ALA A 133 -16.63 2.61 2.69
C ALA A 133 -16.72 2.89 4.19
N SER A 134 -17.90 2.69 4.76
CA SER A 134 -18.08 2.83 6.21
C SER A 134 -17.27 1.75 6.94
N GLU A 135 -16.83 2.05 8.16
CA GLU A 135 -16.09 1.08 8.96
C GLU A 135 -16.92 -0.20 9.23
N SER A 136 -18.25 -0.06 9.37
CA SER A 136 -19.16 -1.19 9.49
C SER A 136 -19.20 -2.04 8.21
N ASP A 137 -19.23 -1.42 7.04
CA ASP A 137 -19.25 -2.15 5.76
C ASP A 137 -17.93 -2.90 5.53
N VAL A 138 -16.79 -2.25 5.80
CA VAL A 138 -15.48 -2.90 5.73
C VAL A 138 -15.36 -4.04 6.74
N THR A 139 -15.84 -3.84 7.97
CA THR A 139 -15.82 -4.90 9.00
C THR A 139 -16.69 -6.08 8.58
N ASN A 140 -17.87 -5.83 8.02
CA ASN A 140 -18.76 -6.87 7.49
C ASN A 140 -18.15 -7.60 6.29
N TYR A 141 -17.47 -6.87 5.41
CA TYR A 141 -16.76 -7.44 4.28
C TYR A 141 -15.60 -8.34 4.74
N ILE A 142 -14.74 -7.84 5.63
CA ILE A 142 -13.61 -8.61 6.19
C ILE A 142 -14.08 -9.85 6.94
N SER A 143 -15.11 -9.73 7.80
CA SER A 143 -15.64 -10.88 8.53
C SER A 143 -16.24 -11.95 7.61
N ARG A 144 -16.71 -11.59 6.42
CA ARG A 144 -17.12 -12.57 5.42
C ARG A 144 -15.92 -13.15 4.69
N ARG A 145 -14.96 -12.30 4.34
CA ARG A 145 -13.75 -12.64 3.60
C ARG A 145 -12.88 -13.64 4.36
N ASP A 146 -12.59 -13.36 5.63
CA ASP A 146 -11.64 -14.08 6.50
C ASP A 146 -12.31 -15.23 7.28
N GLY A 147 -13.51 -15.65 6.89
CA GLY A 147 -14.17 -16.80 7.51
C GLY A 147 -14.50 -16.63 9.00
N ALA A 148 -14.62 -17.76 9.69
CA ALA A 148 -15.00 -17.82 11.09
C ALA A 148 -13.80 -17.65 12.03
N ASP A 149 -12.59 -18.01 11.59
CA ASP A 149 -11.37 -17.83 12.37
C ASP A 149 -10.84 -16.38 12.33
N GLY A 150 -11.24 -15.61 11.32
CA GLY A 150 -10.83 -14.21 11.15
C GLY A 150 -9.36 -14.06 10.75
N ILE A 151 -8.74 -15.14 10.26
CA ILE A 151 -7.35 -15.17 9.85
C ILE A 151 -7.32 -15.20 8.32
N PRO A 152 -6.83 -14.15 7.65
CA PRO A 152 -6.80 -14.13 6.19
C PRO A 152 -5.86 -15.21 5.63
N GLY A 153 -6.32 -15.89 4.58
CA GLY A 153 -5.57 -16.90 3.84
C GLY A 153 -5.73 -18.33 4.37
N THR A 154 -6.75 -18.62 5.18
CA THR A 154 -7.04 -19.95 5.73
C THR A 154 -8.07 -20.72 4.88
N GLU A 155 -8.36 -21.96 5.27
CA GLU A 155 -9.28 -22.82 4.51
C GLU A 155 -10.74 -22.36 4.54
N ASP A 156 -11.14 -21.56 5.54
CA ASP A 156 -12.51 -21.06 5.71
C ASP A 156 -12.76 -19.67 5.10
N ASP A 157 -11.74 -19.06 4.49
CA ASP A 157 -11.85 -17.85 3.68
C ASP A 157 -12.92 -18.00 2.59
N GLN A 158 -13.83 -17.01 2.50
CA GLN A 158 -14.88 -17.02 1.49
C GLN A 158 -14.40 -16.39 0.18
N ARG A 159 -14.67 -17.06 -0.93
CA ARG A 159 -14.50 -16.48 -2.26
C ARG A 159 -15.62 -15.49 -2.55
N ILE A 160 -15.35 -14.21 -2.29
CA ILE A 160 -16.26 -13.11 -2.63
C ILE A 160 -16.03 -12.70 -4.10
N SER A 161 -17.10 -12.65 -4.88
CA SER A 161 -17.07 -12.12 -6.26
C SER A 161 -16.90 -10.60 -6.26
N ASP A 162 -16.33 -10.02 -7.32
CA ASP A 162 -16.15 -8.56 -7.42
C ASP A 162 -17.47 -7.81 -7.24
N SER A 163 -18.53 -8.27 -7.90
CA SER A 163 -19.86 -7.67 -7.78
C SER A 163 -20.39 -7.66 -6.34
N GLU A 164 -20.11 -8.73 -5.57
CA GLU A 164 -20.50 -8.84 -4.19
C GLU A 164 -19.61 -7.99 -3.28
N ALA A 165 -18.29 -7.97 -3.50
CA ALA A 165 -17.35 -7.13 -2.78
C ALA A 165 -17.74 -5.65 -2.92
N TYR A 166 -18.04 -5.21 -4.14
CA TYR A 166 -18.49 -3.84 -4.41
C TYR A 166 -19.80 -3.51 -3.69
N ARG A 167 -20.76 -4.44 -3.69
CA ARG A 167 -22.03 -4.25 -2.97
C ARG A 167 -21.80 -4.17 -1.46
N LEU A 168 -20.98 -5.04 -0.88
CA LEU A 168 -20.69 -5.07 0.55
C LEU A 168 -19.93 -3.82 1.00
N LEU A 169 -19.06 -3.28 0.15
CA LEU A 169 -18.28 -2.06 0.39
C LEU A 169 -19.04 -0.77 -0.01
N GLY A 170 -20.32 -0.86 -0.41
CA GLY A 170 -21.10 0.31 -0.83
C GLY A 170 -20.60 0.99 -2.13
N LEU A 171 -19.80 0.30 -2.94
CA LEU A 171 -19.23 0.76 -4.20
C LEU A 171 -20.22 0.56 -5.36
N SER A 172 -21.29 1.34 -5.35
CA SER A 172 -22.32 1.30 -6.40
C SER A 172 -22.22 2.49 -7.37
N GLY A 173 -22.80 2.36 -8.57
CA GLY A 173 -22.92 3.45 -9.53
C GLY A 173 -21.58 4.05 -9.97
N ASP A 174 -21.52 5.38 -10.01
CA ASP A 174 -20.33 6.13 -10.43
C ASP A 174 -19.12 5.90 -9.53
N ARG A 175 -19.34 5.71 -8.22
CA ARG A 175 -18.26 5.45 -7.27
C ARG A 175 -17.53 4.14 -7.58
N GLY A 176 -18.29 3.07 -7.80
CA GLY A 176 -17.71 1.77 -8.18
C GLY A 176 -16.95 1.87 -9.51
N ARG A 177 -17.52 2.55 -10.51
CA ARG A 177 -16.86 2.78 -11.80
C ARG A 177 -15.55 3.56 -11.64
N ALA A 178 -15.56 4.63 -10.86
CA ALA A 178 -14.38 5.48 -10.64
C ALA A 178 -13.22 4.71 -10.00
N LEU A 179 -13.49 3.74 -9.12
CA LEU A 179 -12.45 2.96 -8.45
C LEU A 179 -12.06 1.68 -9.19
N SER A 180 -12.82 1.27 -10.20
CA SER A 180 -12.65 -0.04 -10.87
C SER A 180 -11.29 -0.29 -11.52
N SER A 181 -10.53 0.75 -11.85
CA SER A 181 -9.18 0.58 -12.42
C SER A 181 -8.05 0.56 -11.39
N ILE A 182 -8.34 0.82 -10.10
CA ILE A 182 -7.35 0.78 -9.02
C ILE A 182 -7.66 -0.30 -7.98
N LEU A 183 -8.75 -1.05 -8.17
CA LEU A 183 -9.13 -2.19 -7.34
C LEU A 183 -9.04 -3.45 -8.18
N THR A 184 -8.53 -4.51 -7.58
CA THR A 184 -8.51 -5.85 -8.16
C THR A 184 -9.04 -6.86 -7.15
N SER A 185 -9.36 -8.05 -7.63
CA SER A 185 -9.51 -9.24 -6.78
C SER A 185 -8.46 -10.30 -7.11
N GLU A 186 -7.56 -10.00 -8.03
CA GLU A 186 -6.46 -10.85 -8.43
C GLU A 186 -5.18 -10.01 -8.52
N ASP A 187 -4.37 -10.03 -7.46
CA ASP A 187 -3.00 -9.54 -7.54
C ASP A 187 -2.09 -10.54 -8.27
N SER A 188 -1.17 -10.03 -9.07
CA SER A 188 -0.11 -10.81 -9.74
C SER A 188 1.20 -10.84 -8.94
N VAL A 189 1.37 -9.93 -7.98
CA VAL A 189 2.58 -9.82 -7.15
C VAL A 189 2.42 -10.63 -5.86
N ARG A 190 3.51 -11.24 -5.38
CA ARG A 190 3.53 -12.03 -4.14
C ARG A 190 4.70 -11.60 -3.31
N ARG A 191 4.48 -11.47 -2.00
CA ARG A 191 5.53 -11.28 -1.00
C ARG A 191 5.64 -12.55 -0.19
N ILE A 192 6.76 -13.25 -0.30
CA ILE A 192 7.01 -14.48 0.43
C ILE A 192 7.99 -14.15 1.54
N THR A 193 7.59 -14.40 2.78
CA THR A 193 8.40 -14.14 3.98
C THR A 193 8.80 -15.48 4.60
N SER A 194 10.10 -15.76 4.59
CA SER A 194 10.69 -16.93 5.25
C SER A 194 11.40 -16.47 6.50
N THR A 195 10.96 -16.93 7.67
CA THR A 195 11.62 -16.66 8.96
C THR A 195 12.28 -17.94 9.45
N GLY A 196 13.60 -17.89 9.65
CA GLY A 196 14.38 -18.99 10.21
C GLY A 196 14.88 -18.70 11.62
N TYR A 197 14.99 -19.76 12.43
CA TYR A 197 15.47 -19.69 13.80
C TYR A 197 16.68 -20.61 14.04
N VAL A 198 17.74 -20.05 14.61
CA VAL A 198 18.94 -20.77 15.09
C VAL A 198 19.24 -20.37 16.53
N GLY A 199 18.86 -21.23 17.48
CA GLY A 199 18.86 -20.85 18.90
C GLY A 199 17.86 -19.71 19.13
N GLU A 200 18.29 -18.63 19.77
CA GLU A 200 17.51 -17.40 19.97
C GLU A 200 17.61 -16.41 18.80
N LYS A 201 18.46 -16.69 17.80
CA LYS A 201 18.62 -15.81 16.63
C LYS A 201 17.51 -16.07 15.63
N ARG A 202 16.90 -14.97 15.17
CA ARG A 202 15.91 -14.91 14.10
C ARG A 202 16.55 -14.26 12.87
N ALA A 203 16.30 -14.82 11.70
CA ALA A 203 16.64 -14.20 10.41
C ALA A 203 15.41 -14.29 9.50
N GLN A 204 15.17 -13.26 8.71
CA GLN A 204 14.03 -13.18 7.81
C GLN A 204 14.50 -12.87 6.39
N ILE A 205 14.02 -13.66 5.43
CA ILE A 205 14.22 -13.44 4.00
C ILE A 205 12.86 -13.13 3.40
N ILE A 206 12.76 -11.99 2.75
CA ILE A 206 11.56 -11.60 2.00
C ILE A 206 11.89 -11.64 0.52
N VAL A 207 11.04 -12.30 -0.25
CA VAL A 207 11.09 -12.34 -1.71
C VAL A 207 9.83 -11.71 -2.26
N VAL A 208 10.00 -10.73 -3.16
CA VAL A 208 8.89 -10.18 -3.94
C VAL A 208 9.00 -10.73 -5.36
N ALA A 209 7.92 -11.34 -5.86
CA ALA A 209 7.90 -11.93 -7.19
C ALA A 209 6.57 -11.64 -7.89
N ARG A 210 6.63 -11.50 -9.22
CA ARG A 210 5.44 -11.39 -10.07
C ARG A 210 5.14 -12.73 -10.73
N ARG A 211 3.89 -13.16 -10.67
CA ARG A 211 3.40 -14.35 -11.35
C ARG A 211 2.93 -13.99 -12.76
N GLY A 212 3.55 -14.59 -13.77
CA GLY A 212 3.11 -14.50 -15.17
C GLY A 212 1.82 -15.30 -15.42
N GLU A 213 1.19 -15.04 -16.56
CA GLU A 213 -0.02 -15.77 -16.99
C GLU A 213 0.23 -17.29 -17.15
N ASP A 214 1.45 -17.66 -17.53
CA ASP A 214 1.94 -19.04 -17.64
C ASP A 214 2.34 -19.67 -16.30
N ARG A 215 2.09 -18.97 -15.19
CA ARG A 215 2.52 -19.31 -13.82
C ARG A 215 4.03 -19.28 -13.59
N SER A 216 4.81 -18.71 -14.52
CA SER A 216 6.22 -18.38 -14.24
C SER A 216 6.31 -17.34 -13.12
N LEU A 217 7.43 -17.34 -12.41
CA LEU A 217 7.74 -16.35 -11.37
C LEU A 217 8.92 -15.49 -11.82
N THR A 218 8.70 -14.18 -11.89
CA THR A 218 9.74 -13.18 -12.11
C THR A 218 10.11 -12.56 -10.77
N TYR A 219 11.35 -12.73 -10.34
CA TYR A 219 11.86 -12.12 -9.10
C TYR A 219 11.97 -10.61 -9.27
N LEU A 220 11.34 -9.86 -8.37
CA LEU A 220 11.39 -8.39 -8.34
C LEU A 220 12.40 -7.90 -7.30
N ALA A 221 12.41 -8.51 -6.11
CA ALA A 221 13.30 -8.11 -5.02
C ALA A 221 13.57 -9.25 -4.03
N ARG A 222 14.69 -9.12 -3.31
CA ARG A 222 15.05 -9.95 -2.15
C ARG A 222 15.57 -9.04 -1.05
N ILE A 223 14.97 -9.14 0.13
CA ILE A 223 15.30 -8.34 1.33
C ILE A 223 15.71 -9.31 2.44
N GLU A 224 16.74 -8.98 3.19
CA GLU A 224 17.24 -9.75 4.33
C GLU A 224 17.14 -8.88 5.60
N GLU A 225 16.49 -9.40 6.63
CA GLU A 225 16.25 -8.77 7.93
C GLU A 225 16.73 -9.64 9.10
#